data_AF-A0A9D9Y867-F1
#
_entry.id   AF-A0A9D9Y867-F1
#
_cell.length_a   1.000
_cell.length_b   1.000
_cell.length_c   1.000
_cell.angle_alpha   90.00
_cell.angle_beta   90.00
_cell.angle_gamma   90.00
#
_symmetry.space_group_name_H-M   'P 1'
#
loop_
_entity.id
_entity.type
_entity.pdbx_description
1 polymer ?
#
loop_
_entity_poly.entity_id
_entity_poly.type
_entity_poly.pdbx_seq_one_letter_code
_entity_poly.pdbx_strand_id
1 'polypeptide(L)'
;KKNVFSGNGWGLKIQANCMDNVITENNFYANTFDVATNGSLVLNTFDRNYWDKYEGYDMDKNSFGDVPYHPLSLFSTIIENNPTAMLLYRSFMVTLMERTEKLIPSLTPDIFRDNQPVMKPYKL
;
A
#
# COMPACT_ATOMS: atom_id res chain seq x y z
N LYS A 1 9.31 -11.99 2.32
CA LYS A 1 10.11 -11.97 1.06
C LYS A 1 9.59 -13.04 0.13
N LYS A 2 9.65 -12.80 -1.18
CA LYS A 2 9.38 -13.79 -2.24
C LYS A 2 7.98 -14.42 -2.17
N ASN A 3 6.98 -13.61 -1.86
CA ASN A 3 5.56 -14.02 -1.86
C ASN A 3 4.78 -13.32 -2.96
N VAL A 4 3.67 -13.93 -3.37
CA VAL A 4 2.68 -13.34 -4.27
C VAL A 4 1.36 -13.16 -3.51
N PHE A 5 0.94 -11.91 -3.30
CA PHE A 5 -0.34 -11.54 -2.71
C PHE A 5 -1.29 -11.11 -3.82
N SER A 6 -2.17 -12.02 -4.24
CA SER A 6 -3.06 -11.77 -5.38
C SER A 6 -4.55 -11.91 -5.06
N GLY A 7 -5.37 -10.96 -5.53
CA GLY A 7 -6.84 -11.06 -5.51
C GLY A 7 -7.48 -10.96 -4.12
N ASN A 8 -6.80 -10.35 -3.15
CA ASN A 8 -7.29 -10.28 -1.78
C ASN A 8 -8.10 -9.00 -1.52
N GLY A 9 -9.02 -9.05 -0.55
CA GLY A 9 -9.60 -7.83 0.02
C GLY A 9 -8.51 -6.96 0.68
N TRP A 10 -7.65 -7.58 1.48
CA TRP A 10 -6.44 -6.96 2.01
C TRP A 10 -5.24 -7.83 1.62
N GLY A 11 -4.28 -7.27 0.88
CA GLY A 11 -3.04 -7.96 0.50
C GLY A 11 -2.18 -8.27 1.71
N LEU A 12 -2.05 -7.30 2.62
CA LEU A 12 -1.36 -7.47 3.90
C LEU A 12 -2.06 -6.63 4.98
N LYS A 13 -2.32 -7.24 6.13
CA LYS A 13 -2.82 -6.53 7.31
C LYS A 13 -1.76 -6.58 8.41
N ILE A 14 -1.29 -5.42 8.85
CA ILE A 14 -0.28 -5.31 9.89
C ILE A 14 -0.90 -4.69 11.14
N GLN A 15 -0.69 -5.30 12.30
CA GLN A 15 -1.17 -4.75 13.56
C GLN A 15 -0.18 -3.69 14.09
N ALA A 16 -0.69 -2.69 14.81
CA ALA A 16 0.09 -1.59 15.37
C ALA A 16 1.18 -2.00 16.38
N ASN A 17 1.13 -3.24 16.89
CA ASN A 17 2.17 -3.79 17.77
C ASN A 17 3.22 -4.61 17.01
N CYS A 18 3.05 -4.82 15.70
CA CYS A 18 4.02 -5.49 14.85
C CYS A 18 5.08 -4.47 14.40
N MET A 19 6.23 -4.50 15.07
CA MET A 19 7.40 -3.66 14.77
C MET A 19 8.46 -4.46 14.02
N ASP A 20 9.34 -3.75 13.31
CA ASP A 20 10.54 -4.27 12.65
C ASP A 20 10.27 -5.35 11.57
N ASN A 21 9.08 -5.33 10.95
CA ASN A 21 8.81 -6.22 9.83
C ASN A 21 9.46 -5.67 8.56
N VAL A 22 10.16 -6.56 7.85
CA VAL A 22 10.84 -6.25 6.59
C VAL A 22 10.07 -6.91 5.44
N ILE A 23 9.18 -6.14 4.82
CA ILE A 23 8.37 -6.56 3.69
C ILE A 23 9.10 -6.15 2.42
N THR A 24 9.83 -7.09 1.84
CA THR A 24 10.68 -6.83 0.68
C THR A 24 10.57 -7.92 -0.36
N GLU A 25 10.78 -7.58 -1.63
CA GLU A 25 10.81 -8.52 -2.75
C GLU A 25 9.53 -9.39 -2.86
N ASN A 26 8.34 -8.80 -2.68
CA ASN A 26 7.05 -9.48 -2.85
C ASN A 26 6.29 -8.87 -4.04
N ASN A 27 5.35 -9.63 -4.59
CA ASN A 27 4.44 -9.18 -5.64
C ASN A 27 3.04 -8.96 -5.07
N PHE A 28 2.51 -7.74 -5.16
CA PHE A 28 1.13 -7.40 -4.83
C PHE A 28 0.33 -7.18 -6.11
N TYR A 29 -0.78 -7.92 -6.26
CA TYR A 29 -1.56 -8.00 -7.48
C TYR A 29 -3.07 -7.99 -7.22
N ALA A 30 -3.80 -7.08 -7.86
CA ALA A 30 -5.25 -7.03 -7.87
C ALA A 30 -5.88 -7.12 -6.46
N ASN A 31 -5.20 -6.58 -5.45
CA ASN A 31 -5.75 -6.50 -4.10
C ASN A 31 -6.66 -5.26 -4.01
N THR A 32 -7.74 -5.32 -3.24
CA THR A 32 -8.59 -4.16 -2.99
C THR A 32 -7.82 -3.10 -2.19
N PHE A 33 -7.28 -3.51 -1.03
CA PHE A 33 -6.33 -2.73 -0.23
C PHE A 33 -4.99 -3.47 -0.21
N ASP A 34 -3.89 -2.80 -0.54
CA ASP A 34 -2.57 -3.43 -0.59
C ASP A 34 -2.05 -3.69 0.82
N VAL A 35 -2.09 -2.65 1.67
CA VAL A 35 -1.76 -2.74 3.10
C VAL A 35 -2.86 -2.07 3.93
N ALA A 36 -3.17 -2.65 5.09
CA ALA A 36 -4.00 -2.02 6.12
C ALA A 36 -3.37 -2.14 7.51
N THR A 37 -3.70 -1.20 8.39
CA THR A 37 -3.28 -1.18 9.80
C THR A 37 -4.42 -0.78 10.74
N ASN A 38 -4.40 -1.32 11.95
CA ASN A 38 -5.36 -0.97 13.01
C ASN A 38 -4.87 0.15 13.95
N GLY A 39 -3.74 0.80 13.64
CA GLY A 39 -3.22 1.92 14.44
C GLY A 39 -2.06 2.67 13.79
N SER A 40 -1.58 3.71 14.47
CA SER A 40 -0.67 4.75 13.94
C SER A 40 0.82 4.47 14.16
N LEU A 41 1.19 3.53 15.02
CA LEU A 41 2.57 3.26 15.42
C LEU A 41 3.07 2.01 14.72
N VAL A 42 3.70 2.15 13.55
CA VAL A 42 4.19 0.98 12.80
C VAL A 42 5.55 1.29 12.19
N LEU A 43 6.62 0.87 12.87
CA LEU A 43 7.99 0.87 12.35
C LEU A 43 8.17 -0.38 11.46
N ASN A 44 7.67 -0.35 10.23
CA ASN A 44 7.89 -1.42 9.26
C ASN A 44 8.59 -0.88 8.01
N THR A 45 9.40 -1.73 7.40
CA THR A 45 10.14 -1.38 6.18
C THR A 45 9.50 -2.06 4.98
N PHE A 46 9.05 -1.25 4.04
CA PHE A 46 8.69 -1.67 2.70
C PHE A 46 9.81 -1.27 1.75
N ASP A 47 10.38 -2.22 1.02
CA ASP A 47 11.45 -1.95 0.07
C ASP A 47 11.42 -2.96 -1.08
N ARG A 48 11.50 -2.46 -2.33
CA ARG A 48 11.61 -3.29 -3.53
C ARG A 48 10.48 -4.30 -3.68
N ASN A 49 9.25 -3.93 -3.33
CA ASN A 49 8.08 -4.73 -3.68
C ASN A 49 7.52 -4.30 -5.04
N TYR A 50 6.87 -5.23 -5.72
CA TYR A 50 6.07 -4.93 -6.90
C TYR A 50 4.64 -4.61 -6.48
N TRP A 51 4.10 -3.53 -7.01
CA TRP A 51 2.72 -3.10 -6.76
C TRP A 51 2.06 -2.85 -8.12
N ASP A 52 0.97 -3.56 -8.40
CA ASP A 52 0.24 -3.42 -9.68
C ASP A 52 -0.40 -2.03 -9.87
N LYS A 53 -0.74 -1.34 -8.76
CA LYS A 53 -1.27 0.03 -8.76
C LYS A 53 -0.20 1.13 -8.76
N TYR A 54 1.08 0.77 -8.80
CA TYR A 54 2.15 1.77 -8.88
C TYR A 54 2.15 2.45 -10.25
N GLU A 55 1.94 3.75 -10.27
CA GLU A 55 1.86 4.60 -11.48
C GLU A 55 3.10 5.51 -11.63
N GLY A 56 4.16 5.28 -10.84
CA GLY A 56 5.38 6.06 -10.94
C GLY A 56 6.21 5.72 -12.18
N TYR A 57 7.37 6.33 -12.27
CA TYR A 57 8.24 6.25 -13.44
C TYR A 57 9.69 5.94 -13.04
N ASP A 58 10.44 5.45 -14.01
CA ASP A 58 11.85 5.08 -13.92
C ASP A 58 12.60 5.85 -15.03
N MET A 59 13.21 6.98 -14.66
CA MET A 59 13.95 7.85 -15.60
C MET A 59 15.35 7.34 -15.88
N ASP A 60 16.01 6.74 -14.89
CA ASP A 60 17.39 6.25 -15.01
C ASP A 60 17.48 4.83 -15.59
N LYS A 61 16.32 4.17 -15.78
CA LYS A 61 16.13 2.84 -16.38
C LYS A 61 16.74 1.71 -15.56
N ASN A 62 16.78 1.86 -14.24
CA ASN A 62 17.34 0.85 -13.33
C ASN A 62 16.32 -0.25 -12.93
N SER A 63 15.08 -0.20 -13.44
CA SER A 63 13.95 -1.08 -13.12
C SER A 63 13.31 -0.89 -11.74
N PHE A 64 13.72 0.14 -11.00
CA PHE A 64 13.09 0.64 -9.79
C PHE A 64 12.41 1.97 -10.08
N GLY A 65 11.31 2.25 -9.39
CA GLY A 65 10.60 3.51 -9.51
C GLY A 65 11.31 4.64 -8.76
N ASP A 66 11.46 5.80 -9.40
CA ASP A 66 12.05 7.01 -8.81
C ASP A 66 11.12 7.67 -7.78
N VAL A 67 9.82 7.41 -7.90
CA VAL A 67 8.80 7.94 -7.01
C VAL A 67 8.43 6.87 -5.98
N PRO A 68 8.32 7.22 -4.70
CA PRO A 68 7.90 6.27 -3.68
C PRO A 68 6.45 5.83 -3.84
N TYR A 69 6.15 4.60 -3.42
CA TYR A 69 4.79 4.10 -3.37
C TYR A 69 4.25 4.10 -1.94
N HIS A 70 3.01 4.54 -1.75
CA HIS A 70 2.31 4.50 -0.47
C HIS A 70 1.22 3.43 -0.52
N PRO A 71 1.44 2.23 0.06
CA PRO A 71 0.51 1.11 -0.08
C PRO A 71 -0.68 1.16 0.91
N LEU A 72 -0.64 2.06 1.89
CA LEU A 72 -1.72 2.26 2.85
C LEU A 72 -2.72 3.26 2.29
N SER A 73 -4.00 2.89 2.22
CA SER A 73 -5.09 3.81 1.88
C SER A 73 -5.76 4.36 3.12
N LEU A 74 -6.11 5.66 3.12
CA LEU A 74 -6.86 6.29 4.21
C LEU A 74 -8.18 5.58 4.53
N PHE A 75 -8.90 5.13 3.50
CA PHE A 75 -10.18 4.44 3.69
C PHE A 75 -9.99 3.07 4.37
N SER A 76 -8.86 2.41 4.14
CA SER A 76 -8.53 1.15 4.84
C SER A 76 -8.44 1.34 6.36
N THR A 77 -7.92 2.48 6.82
CA THR A 77 -7.86 2.82 8.26
C THR A 77 -9.24 3.11 8.85
N ILE A 78 -10.17 3.67 8.05
CA ILE A 78 -11.54 3.95 8.48
C ILE A 78 -12.32 2.65 8.68
N ILE A 79 -12.25 1.72 7.72
CA ILE A 79 -12.97 0.44 7.80
C ILE A 79 -12.43 -0.47 8.91
N GLU A 80 -11.16 -0.34 9.29
CA GLU A 80 -10.59 -1.06 10.44
C GLU A 80 -11.28 -0.68 11.76
N ASN A 81 -11.60 0.60 11.94
CA ASN A 81 -12.31 1.08 13.13
C ASN A 81 -13.84 1.00 13.01
N ASN A 82 -14.37 0.95 11.78
CA ASN A 82 -15.80 0.88 11.51
C ASN A 82 -16.10 -0.04 10.31
N PRO A 83 -16.23 -1.36 10.53
CA PRO A 83 -16.43 -2.32 9.44
C PRO A 83 -17.67 -2.06 8.58
N THR A 84 -18.72 -1.45 9.15
CA THR A 84 -19.96 -1.09 8.45
C THR A 84 -19.71 -0.07 7.32
N ALA A 85 -18.64 0.73 7.41
CA ALA A 85 -18.25 1.67 6.36
C ALA A 85 -17.90 0.98 5.04
N MET A 86 -17.61 -0.34 5.03
CA MET A 86 -17.35 -1.11 3.80
C MET A 86 -18.50 -1.03 2.78
N LEU A 87 -19.74 -0.79 3.23
CA LEU A 87 -20.89 -0.53 2.36
C LEU A 87 -20.66 0.67 1.41
N LEU A 88 -19.81 1.62 1.81
CA LEU A 88 -19.51 2.83 1.07
C LEU A 88 -18.31 2.69 0.13
N TYR A 89 -17.64 1.53 0.06
CA TYR A 89 -16.38 1.36 -0.68
C TYR A 89 -16.49 1.79 -2.16
N ARG A 90 -17.62 1.52 -2.81
CA ARG A 90 -17.88 1.93 -4.21
C ARG A 90 -18.62 3.26 -4.34
N SER A 91 -18.72 4.04 -3.28
CA SER A 91 -19.35 5.35 -3.31
C SER A 91 -18.41 6.40 -3.91
N PHE A 92 -18.99 7.43 -4.51
CA PHE A 92 -18.25 8.58 -5.04
C PHE A 92 -17.36 9.25 -3.98
N MET A 93 -17.79 9.26 -2.72
CA MET A 93 -17.05 9.84 -1.60
C MET A 93 -15.70 9.13 -1.38
N VAL A 94 -15.66 7.80 -1.47
CA VAL A 94 -14.43 7.02 -1.31
C VAL A 94 -13.49 7.27 -2.48
N THR A 95 -14.00 7.32 -3.71
CA THR A 95 -13.18 7.69 -4.89
C THR A 95 -12.55 9.07 -4.75
N LEU A 96 -13.30 10.06 -4.22
CA LEU A 96 -12.77 11.40 -3.97
C LEU A 96 -11.67 11.38 -2.90
N MET A 97 -11.86 10.59 -1.85
CA MET A 97 -10.88 10.43 -0.77
C MET A 97 -9.56 9.83 -1.29
N GLU A 98 -9.61 8.73 -2.05
CA GLU A 98 -8.42 8.10 -2.66
C GLU A 98 -7.68 9.05 -3.62
N ARG A 99 -8.42 9.88 -4.38
CA ARG A 99 -7.81 10.90 -5.26
C ARG A 99 -7.14 12.02 -4.46
N THR A 100 -7.75 12.42 -3.35
CA THR A 100 -7.22 13.46 -2.46
C THR A 100 -5.95 12.98 -1.76
N GLU A 101 -5.88 11.70 -1.38
CA GLU A 101 -4.71 11.07 -0.80
C GLU A 101 -3.48 11.14 -1.72
N LYS A 102 -3.66 10.95 -3.03
CA LYS A 102 -2.58 11.15 -4.02
C LYS A 102 -2.08 12.61 -4.10
N LEU A 103 -2.91 13.59 -3.73
CA LEU A 103 -2.59 15.03 -3.81
C LEU A 103 -2.06 15.59 -2.49
N ILE A 104 -2.42 14.98 -1.36
CA ILE A 104 -2.06 15.44 -0.01
C ILE A 104 -1.50 14.26 0.80
N PRO A 105 -0.21 13.91 0.61
CA PRO A 105 0.41 12.77 1.27
C PRO A 105 0.47 12.89 2.81
N SER A 106 0.32 14.11 3.36
CA SER A 106 0.32 14.34 4.81
C SER A 106 -0.92 13.78 5.54
N LEU A 107 -1.94 13.31 4.81
CA LEU A 107 -3.16 12.75 5.37
C LEU A 107 -2.99 11.29 5.81
N THR A 108 -2.04 10.56 5.23
CA THR A 108 -1.68 9.21 5.67
C THR A 108 -0.34 9.21 6.39
N PRO A 109 -0.14 8.32 7.39
CA PRO A 109 1.14 8.20 8.05
C PRO A 109 2.25 7.91 7.03
N ASP A 110 3.24 8.80 6.93
CA ASP A 110 4.39 8.73 6.01
C ASP A 110 5.28 7.48 6.24
N ILE A 111 4.95 6.70 7.26
CA ILE A 111 5.64 5.49 7.69
C ILE A 111 5.37 4.30 6.74
N PHE A 112 4.27 4.33 5.98
CA PHE A 112 3.97 3.30 4.96
C PHE A 112 4.38 3.80 3.58
N ARG A 113 5.66 3.64 3.27
CA ARG A 113 6.23 4.02 1.98
C ARG A 113 7.26 2.99 1.53
N ASP A 114 7.13 2.53 0.30
CA ASP A 114 8.16 1.79 -0.43
C ASP A 114 9.00 2.80 -1.21
N ASN A 115 10.29 2.92 -0.87
CA ASN A 115 11.17 3.93 -1.48
C ASN A 115 11.65 3.54 -2.87
N GLN A 116 11.70 2.25 -3.19
CA GLN A 116 12.22 1.73 -4.45
C GLN A 116 11.30 0.63 -4.98
N PRO A 117 10.02 0.94 -5.26
CA PRO A 117 9.09 -0.05 -5.81
C PRO A 117 9.66 -0.59 -7.13
N VAL A 118 9.53 -1.88 -7.39
CA VAL A 118 10.02 -2.44 -8.67
C VAL A 118 9.01 -2.22 -9.79
N MET A 119 9.50 -1.86 -10.97
CA MET A 119 8.67 -1.59 -12.15
C MET A 119 8.08 -2.87 -12.75
N LYS A 120 8.72 -4.02 -12.50
CA LYS A 120 8.32 -5.32 -13.03
C LYS A 120 8.21 -6.34 -11.91
N PRO A 121 7.28 -7.29 -12.03
CA PRO A 121 7.12 -8.32 -11.02
C PRO A 121 8.29 -9.29 -10.99
N TYR A 122 8.53 -9.84 -9.81
CA TYR A 122 9.46 -10.93 -9.64
C TYR A 122 8.91 -12.22 -10.25
N LYS A 123 9.80 -13.04 -10.83
CA LYS A 123 9.48 -14.42 -11.22
C LYS A 123 9.60 -15.31 -9.98
N LEU A 124 8.46 -15.55 -9.32
CA LEU A 124 8.33 -16.35 -8.10
C LEU A 124 7.55 -17.63 -8.37
#